data_AF-A0A1I7W5G7-F1
#
_entry.id   AF-A0A1I7W5G7-F1
#
_cell.length_a   1.000
_cell.length_b   1.000
_cell.length_c   1.000
_cell.angle_alpha   90.00
_cell.angle_beta   90.00
_cell.angle_gamma   90.00
#
_symmetry.space_group_name_H-M   'P 1'
#
loop_
_entity.id
_entity.type
_entity.pdbx_description
1 polymer ?
#
loop_
_entity_poly.entity_id
_entity_poly.type
_entity_poly.pdbx_seq_one_letter_code
_entity_poly.pdbx_strand_id
1 'polypeptide(L)'
;MRARFDQRQKLKNEYELLIKFDEHTYELFGLYQQTIVGDINVPKMNYRDPNEMSYMWSWIKGNRKWHAWNKCKDDAMCLYVERVNELEKALDGLVDDWKDELDPRVPDKDAWIPEEEAEEFRKIMEQAKRERRERDALQRQKEIEDGMWDE
;
A
#
# COMPACT_ATOMS: atom_id res chain seq x y z
N MET A 1 -5.59 27.14 9.95
CA MET A 1 -4.62 26.16 9.40
C MET A 1 -4.67 24.79 10.10
N ARG A 2 -4.88 24.70 11.44
CA ARG A 2 -5.01 23.41 12.16
C ARG A 2 -6.14 22.50 11.66
N ALA A 3 -7.36 23.02 11.45
CA ALA A 3 -8.49 22.20 10.98
C ALA A 3 -8.26 21.47 9.64
N ARG A 4 -7.53 22.08 8.68
CA ARG A 4 -7.17 21.40 7.42
C ARG A 4 -6.08 20.34 7.62
N PHE A 5 -5.20 20.53 8.60
CA PHE A 5 -4.17 19.56 8.96
C PHE A 5 -4.79 18.34 9.66
N ASP A 6 -5.68 18.57 10.62
CA ASP A 6 -6.41 17.51 11.34
C ASP A 6 -7.34 16.72 10.42
N GLN A 7 -8.00 17.39 9.48
CA GLN A 7 -8.85 16.75 8.47
C GLN A 7 -8.01 15.91 7.48
N ARG A 8 -6.81 16.39 7.10
CA ARG A 8 -5.85 15.60 6.29
C ARG A 8 -5.26 14.43 7.06
N GLN A 9 -5.04 14.56 8.37
CA GLN A 9 -4.53 13.49 9.22
C GLN A 9 -5.59 12.42 9.51
N LYS A 10 -6.87 12.80 9.61
CA LYS A 10 -7.99 11.84 9.63
C LYS A 10 -8.13 11.08 8.32
N LEU A 11 -8.13 11.80 7.18
CA LEU A 11 -8.19 11.17 5.85
C LEU A 11 -6.97 10.28 5.56
N LYS A 12 -5.80 10.63 6.12
CA LYS A 12 -4.58 9.83 6.03
C LYS A 12 -4.88 8.41 6.50
N ASN A 13 -5.43 8.25 7.72
CA ASN A 13 -5.73 6.94 8.30
C ASN A 13 -6.90 6.18 7.65
N GLU A 14 -7.83 6.87 6.97
CA GLU A 14 -9.02 6.25 6.37
C GLU A 14 -8.71 5.48 5.07
N TYR A 15 -7.67 5.88 4.33
CA TYR A 15 -7.34 5.30 3.02
C TYR A 15 -5.93 4.71 2.93
N GLU A 16 -5.19 4.59 4.03
CA GLU A 16 -3.80 4.08 3.99
C GLU A 16 -3.69 2.69 3.34
N LEU A 17 -4.63 1.77 3.61
CA LEU A 17 -4.63 0.45 2.96
C LEU A 17 -4.82 0.55 1.45
N LEU A 18 -5.70 1.45 1.00
CA LEU A 18 -5.90 1.71 -0.44
C LEU A 18 -4.66 2.35 -1.05
N ILE A 19 -3.96 3.23 -0.32
CA ILE A 19 -2.71 3.84 -0.76
C ILE A 19 -1.62 2.78 -0.89
N LYS A 20 -1.43 1.92 0.12
CA LYS A 20 -0.48 0.80 0.11
C LYS A 20 -0.75 -0.14 -1.07
N PHE A 21 -2.00 -0.49 -1.30
CA PHE A 21 -2.39 -1.31 -2.45
C PHE A 21 -2.08 -0.63 -3.79
N ASP A 22 -2.46 0.64 -3.97
CA ASP A 22 -2.16 1.39 -5.20
C ASP A 22 -0.65 1.50 -5.43
N GLU A 23 0.15 1.75 -4.39
CA GLU A 23 1.60 1.78 -4.50
C GLU A 23 2.22 0.43 -4.84
N HIS A 24 1.74 -0.65 -4.23
CA HIS A 24 2.20 -2.01 -4.50
C HIS A 24 1.89 -2.45 -5.94
N THR A 25 0.83 -1.92 -6.54
CA THR A 25 0.34 -2.32 -7.87
C THR A 25 0.81 -1.41 -9.02
N TYR A 26 1.76 -0.50 -8.78
CA TYR A 26 2.28 0.36 -9.86
C TYR A 26 2.97 -0.42 -10.98
N GLU A 27 3.69 -1.50 -10.68
CA GLU A 27 4.30 -2.36 -11.71
C GLU A 27 3.23 -3.01 -12.59
N LEU A 28 2.18 -3.56 -11.97
CA LEU A 28 1.03 -4.13 -12.68
C LEU A 28 0.34 -3.10 -13.57
N PHE A 29 0.16 -1.87 -13.08
CA PHE A 29 -0.33 -0.78 -13.89
C PHE A 29 0.56 -0.54 -15.12
N GLY A 30 1.89 -0.52 -14.94
CA GLY A 30 2.84 -0.34 -16.04
C GLY A 30 2.75 -1.45 -17.08
N LEU A 31 2.72 -2.71 -16.64
CA LEU A 31 2.57 -3.89 -17.51
C LEU A 31 1.25 -3.88 -18.26
N TYR A 32 0.16 -3.51 -17.60
CA TYR A 32 -1.16 -3.35 -18.22
C TYR A 32 -1.12 -2.27 -19.32
N GLN A 33 -0.57 -1.09 -19.03
CA GLN A 33 -0.46 -0.02 -20.03
C GLN A 33 0.41 -0.46 -21.22
N GLN A 34 1.55 -1.11 -20.97
CA GLN A 34 2.41 -1.62 -22.03
C GLN A 34 1.70 -2.68 -22.90
N THR A 35 0.84 -3.51 -22.31
CA THR A 35 0.09 -4.54 -23.04
C THR A 35 -0.99 -3.95 -23.95
N ILE A 36 -1.70 -2.92 -23.47
CA ILE A 36 -2.83 -2.32 -24.19
C ILE A 36 -2.40 -1.24 -25.17
N VAL A 37 -1.49 -0.37 -24.75
CA VAL A 37 -1.10 0.85 -25.48
C VAL A 37 0.23 0.66 -26.21
N GLY A 38 1.09 -0.26 -25.73
CA GLY A 38 2.46 -0.39 -26.19
C GLY A 38 3.37 0.62 -25.50
N ASP A 39 4.41 1.06 -26.20
CA ASP A 39 5.40 1.97 -25.65
C ASP A 39 4.78 3.29 -25.17
N ILE A 40 5.36 3.81 -24.09
CA ILE A 40 4.90 5.03 -23.45
C ILE A 40 4.86 6.20 -24.44
N ASN A 41 3.67 6.74 -24.64
CA ASN A 41 3.39 7.82 -25.58
C ASN A 41 2.99 9.14 -24.90
N VAL A 42 2.96 9.15 -23.56
CA VAL A 42 2.66 10.33 -22.76
C VAL A 42 3.98 10.98 -22.32
N PRO A 43 4.18 12.29 -22.55
CA PRO A 43 5.39 12.96 -22.09
C PRO A 43 5.49 12.88 -20.56
N LYS A 44 6.71 12.74 -20.05
CA LYS A 44 6.96 12.83 -18.61
C LYS A 44 6.52 14.20 -18.12
N MET A 45 5.43 14.27 -17.37
CA MET A 45 4.99 15.52 -16.77
C MET A 45 5.94 15.90 -15.62
N ASN A 46 6.70 16.97 -15.81
CA ASN A 46 7.41 17.62 -14.72
C ASN A 46 6.39 18.44 -13.91
N TYR A 47 5.70 17.80 -12.96
CA TYR A 47 4.74 18.45 -12.06
C TYR A 47 5.42 19.42 -11.08
N ARG A 48 5.93 20.54 -11.59
CA ARG A 48 6.06 21.81 -10.87
C ARG A 48 5.05 22.78 -11.49
N ASP A 49 3.76 22.49 -11.34
CA ASP A 49 2.72 23.46 -11.69
C ASP A 49 2.72 24.57 -10.62
N PRO A 50 2.94 25.85 -10.98
CA PRO A 50 2.92 26.97 -10.04
C PRO A 50 1.56 27.20 -9.36
N ASN A 51 0.46 26.71 -9.94
CA ASN A 51 -0.92 26.95 -9.47
C ASN A 51 -1.53 25.77 -8.71
N GLU A 52 -0.88 24.60 -8.72
CA GLU A 52 -1.38 23.39 -8.07
C GLU A 52 -0.98 23.34 -6.59
N MET A 53 -1.88 23.76 -5.71
CA MET A 53 -1.62 23.83 -4.25
C MET A 53 -1.48 22.47 -3.54
N SER A 54 -1.59 21.35 -4.25
CA SER A 54 -1.42 19.98 -3.72
C SER A 54 -0.12 19.35 -4.22
N TYR A 55 1.01 19.91 -3.78
CA TYR A 55 2.37 19.50 -4.17
C TYR A 55 2.70 18.00 -4.00
N MET A 56 1.96 17.27 -3.16
CA MET A 56 2.30 15.90 -2.77
C MET A 56 1.58 14.84 -3.61
N TRP A 57 0.33 15.10 -3.99
CA TRP A 57 -0.54 14.12 -4.65
C TRP A 57 -0.27 14.00 -6.16
N SER A 58 -0.03 15.14 -6.83
CA SER A 58 0.33 15.21 -8.25
C SER A 58 1.73 14.62 -8.50
N TRP A 59 2.66 14.83 -7.56
CA TRP A 59 4.07 14.46 -7.72
C TRP A 59 4.40 12.99 -7.45
N ILE A 60 3.71 12.33 -6.50
CA ILE A 60 4.04 10.96 -6.08
C ILE A 60 3.37 9.91 -6.98
N LYS A 61 2.08 10.07 -7.31
CA LYS A 61 1.31 9.00 -7.97
C LYS A 61 1.44 9.01 -9.49
N GLY A 62 1.32 10.19 -10.12
CA GLY A 62 1.41 10.32 -11.58
C GLY A 62 2.80 9.95 -12.11
N ASN A 63 3.86 10.40 -11.43
CA ASN A 63 5.24 10.08 -11.83
C ASN A 63 5.60 8.62 -11.62
N ARG A 64 5.18 7.99 -10.51
CA ARG A 64 5.50 6.58 -10.26
C ARG A 64 4.83 5.64 -11.25
N LYS A 65 3.56 5.89 -11.60
CA LYS A 65 2.84 5.14 -12.65
C LYS A 65 3.48 5.34 -14.02
N TRP A 66 3.85 6.57 -14.38
CA TRP A 66 4.61 6.86 -15.60
C TRP A 66 5.94 6.10 -15.63
N HIS A 67 6.69 6.11 -14.51
CA HIS A 67 7.95 5.40 -14.40
C HIS A 67 7.80 3.88 -14.47
N ALA A 68 6.73 3.32 -13.89
CA ALA A 68 6.44 1.90 -13.98
C ALA A 68 6.17 1.49 -15.44
N TRP A 69 5.31 2.22 -16.15
CA TRP A 69 5.06 1.97 -17.58
C TRP A 69 6.33 2.12 -18.43
N ASN A 70 7.10 3.20 -18.24
CA ASN A 70 8.33 3.44 -19.01
C ASN A 70 9.41 2.35 -18.81
N LYS A 71 9.39 1.64 -17.68
CA LYS A 71 10.32 0.53 -17.40
C LYS A 71 9.92 -0.76 -18.11
N CYS A 72 8.64 -0.95 -18.42
CA CYS A 72 8.16 -2.13 -19.11
C CYS A 72 8.74 -2.18 -20.54
N LYS A 73 9.12 -3.39 -20.96
CA LYS A 73 9.58 -3.70 -22.32
C LYS A 73 8.83 -4.94 -22.80
N ASP A 74 9.25 -5.50 -23.93
CA ASP A 74 8.64 -6.67 -24.59
C ASP A 74 8.22 -7.78 -23.60
N ASP A 75 7.21 -8.57 -23.97
CA ASP A 75 6.58 -9.63 -23.16
C ASP A 75 5.74 -9.18 -21.95
N ALA A 76 5.27 -7.93 -21.95
CA ALA A 76 4.44 -7.35 -20.88
C ALA A 76 3.18 -8.15 -20.54
N MET A 77 2.56 -8.81 -21.52
CA MET A 77 1.32 -9.58 -21.30
C MET A 77 1.56 -10.82 -20.41
N CYS A 78 2.61 -11.58 -20.69
CA CYS A 78 2.95 -12.77 -19.91
C CYS A 78 3.32 -12.39 -18.48
N LEU A 79 4.16 -11.37 -18.33
CA LEU A 79 4.54 -10.83 -17.02
C LEU A 79 3.35 -10.28 -16.24
N TYR A 80 2.41 -9.60 -16.90
CA TYR A 80 1.20 -9.10 -16.23
C TYR A 80 0.41 -10.25 -15.59
N VAL A 81 0.14 -11.32 -16.34
CA VAL A 81 -0.61 -12.48 -15.83
C VAL A 81 0.13 -13.15 -14.68
N GLU A 82 1.45 -13.34 -14.80
CA GLU A 82 2.28 -13.91 -13.74
C GLU A 82 2.21 -13.05 -12.46
N ARG A 83 2.42 -11.75 -12.57
CA ARG A 83 2.38 -10.81 -11.43
C ARG A 83 1.00 -10.71 -10.79
N VAL A 84 -0.08 -10.78 -11.57
CA VAL A 84 -1.45 -10.81 -11.01
C VAL A 84 -1.67 -12.07 -10.21
N ASN A 85 -1.25 -13.23 -10.73
CA ASN A 85 -1.37 -14.51 -10.02
C ASN A 85 -0.52 -14.55 -8.73
N GLU A 86 0.67 -13.94 -8.74
CA GLU A 86 1.48 -13.76 -7.54
C GLU A 86 0.79 -12.86 -6.52
N LEU A 87 0.26 -11.72 -6.97
CA LEU A 87 -0.45 -10.79 -6.11
C LEU A 87 -1.69 -11.43 -5.49
N GLU A 88 -2.50 -12.14 -6.27
CA GLU A 88 -3.71 -12.83 -5.78
C GLU A 88 -3.37 -13.79 -4.63
N LYS A 89 -2.29 -14.58 -4.77
CA LYS A 89 -1.84 -15.52 -3.74
C LYS A 89 -1.28 -14.82 -2.49
N ALA A 90 -0.68 -13.64 -2.66
CA ALA A 90 -0.04 -12.90 -1.58
C ALA A 90 -0.98 -11.86 -0.92
N LEU A 91 -2.14 -11.58 -1.50
CA LEU A 91 -2.97 -10.42 -1.15
C LEU A 91 -3.38 -10.42 0.32
N ASP A 92 -3.88 -11.56 0.83
CA ASP A 92 -4.33 -11.66 2.21
C ASP A 92 -3.18 -11.38 3.20
N GLY A 93 -2.00 -11.93 2.94
CA GLY A 93 -0.80 -11.70 3.76
C GLY A 93 -0.33 -10.24 3.68
N LEU A 94 -0.36 -9.64 2.49
CA LEU A 94 -0.01 -8.23 2.30
C LEU A 94 -0.96 -7.30 3.04
N VAL A 95 -2.27 -7.56 2.99
CA VAL A 95 -3.26 -6.77 3.73
C VAL A 95 -3.01 -6.86 5.22
N ASP A 96 -2.70 -8.05 5.73
CA ASP A 96 -2.32 -8.20 7.13
C ASP A 96 -1.05 -7.44 7.47
N ASP A 97 0.01 -7.55 6.68
CA ASP A 97 1.26 -6.86 6.95
C ASP A 97 1.08 -5.33 6.90
N TRP A 98 0.28 -4.80 5.98
CA TRP A 98 -0.03 -3.38 5.93
C TRP A 98 -0.88 -2.94 7.12
N LYS A 99 -1.83 -3.76 7.58
CA LYS A 99 -2.56 -3.46 8.82
C LYS A 99 -1.65 -3.47 10.05
N ASP A 100 -0.67 -4.37 10.11
CA ASP A 100 0.34 -4.36 11.18
C ASP A 100 1.15 -3.07 11.17
N GLU A 101 1.64 -2.63 10.00
CA GLU A 101 2.40 -1.38 9.87
C GLU A 101 1.58 -0.13 10.25
N LEU A 102 0.25 -0.20 10.11
CA LEU A 102 -0.66 0.92 10.36
C LEU A 102 -1.24 0.93 11.77
N ASP A 103 -1.16 -0.17 12.54
CA ASP A 103 -1.62 -0.22 13.92
C ASP A 103 -0.58 0.46 14.84
N PRO A 104 -0.92 1.57 15.53
CA PRO A 104 0.01 2.28 16.42
C PRO A 104 0.48 1.45 17.63
N ARG A 105 -0.13 0.29 17.88
CA ARG A 105 0.26 -0.65 18.94
C ARG A 105 1.34 -1.63 18.48
N VAL A 106 1.56 -1.75 17.17
CA VAL A 106 2.65 -2.55 16.61
C VAL A 106 3.88 -1.64 16.50
N PRO A 107 5.04 -2.04 17.07
CA PRO A 107 6.27 -1.27 16.92
C PRO A 107 6.65 -1.07 15.46
N ASP A 108 7.20 0.10 15.15
CA ASP A 108 7.71 0.42 13.81
C ASP A 108 8.86 -0.53 13.45
N LYS A 109 8.69 -1.29 12.37
CA LYS A 109 9.66 -2.28 11.88
C LYS A 109 10.96 -1.64 11.39
N ASP A 110 10.91 -0.37 10.98
CA ASP A 110 12.05 0.37 10.43
C ASP A 110 12.79 1.18 11.51
N ALA A 111 12.37 1.05 12.78
CA ALA A 111 13.05 1.67 13.90
C ALA A 111 14.47 1.12 14.07
N TRP A 112 15.44 2.02 14.28
CA TRP A 112 16.79 1.60 14.62
C TRP A 112 16.82 1.04 16.05
N ILE A 113 17.34 -0.19 16.20
CA ILE A 113 17.43 -0.90 17.48
C ILE A 113 18.86 -1.39 17.67
N PRO A 114 19.45 -1.22 18.86
CA PRO A 114 20.75 -1.82 19.19
C PRO A 114 20.74 -3.34 18.99
N GLU A 115 21.85 -3.92 18.52
CA GLU A 115 21.95 -5.37 18.27
C GLU A 115 21.65 -6.22 19.52
N GLU A 116 21.99 -5.72 20.70
CA GLU A 116 21.75 -6.36 22.00
C GLU A 116 20.25 -6.50 22.30
N GLU A 117 19.43 -5.57 21.81
CA GLU A 117 17.98 -5.52 22.04
C GLU A 117 17.19 -6.08 20.85
N ALA A 118 17.85 -6.41 19.73
CA ALA A 118 17.19 -6.80 18.49
C ALA A 118 16.31 -8.06 18.64
N GLU A 119 16.75 -9.04 19.42
CA GLU A 119 15.97 -10.27 19.65
C GLU A 119 14.75 -10.02 20.55
N GLU A 120 14.88 -9.17 21.57
CA GLU A 120 13.76 -8.79 22.42
C GLU A 120 12.75 -7.95 21.65
N PHE A 121 13.23 -7.00 20.86
CA PHE A 121 12.38 -6.20 19.98
C PHE A 121 11.62 -7.08 18.97
N ARG A 122 12.29 -8.07 18.36
CA ARG A 122 11.62 -9.03 17.47
C ARG A 122 10.51 -9.78 18.18
N LYS A 123 10.73 -10.24 19.43
CA LYS A 123 9.68 -10.91 20.21
C LYS A 123 8.51 -9.99 20.51
N ILE A 124 8.78 -8.73 20.89
CA ILE A 124 7.75 -7.71 21.15
C ILE A 124 6.95 -7.44 19.88
N MET A 125 7.62 -7.25 18.75
CA MET A 125 7.00 -7.01 17.45
C MET A 125 6.07 -8.16 17.06
N GLU A 126 6.56 -9.42 17.12
CA GLU A 126 5.77 -10.59 16.76
C GLU A 126 4.57 -10.81 17.71
N GLN A 127 4.75 -10.51 18.99
CA GLN A 127 3.64 -10.53 19.95
C GLN A 127 2.59 -9.46 19.62
N ALA A 128 3.01 -8.23 19.34
CA ALA A 128 2.10 -7.13 19.00
C ALA A 128 1.30 -7.41 17.71
N LYS A 129 1.95 -7.95 16.67
CA LYS A 129 1.28 -8.38 15.43
C LYS A 129 0.24 -9.46 15.70
N ARG A 130 0.59 -10.47 16.50
CA ARG A 130 -0.33 -11.56 16.86
C ARG A 130 -1.57 -11.03 17.57
N GLU A 131 -1.39 -10.20 18.59
CA GLU A 131 -2.50 -9.60 19.34
C GLU A 131 -3.39 -8.72 18.44
N ARG A 132 -2.82 -8.02 17.45
CA ARG A 132 -3.60 -7.28 16.46
C ARG A 132 -4.47 -8.21 15.62
N ARG A 133 -3.88 -9.26 15.06
CA ARG A 133 -4.60 -10.24 14.22
C ARG A 133 -5.69 -10.97 15.00
N GLU A 134 -5.45 -11.32 16.27
CA GLU A 134 -6.47 -11.91 17.15
C GLU A 134 -7.65 -10.96 17.37
N ARG A 135 -7.41 -9.66 17.59
CA ARG A 135 -8.48 -8.66 17.70
C ARG A 135 -9.29 -8.55 16.41
N ASP A 136 -8.63 -8.50 15.25
CA ASP A 136 -9.29 -8.43 13.94
C ASP A 136 -10.16 -9.67 13.71
N ALA A 137 -9.67 -10.87 14.08
CA ALA A 137 -10.43 -12.12 13.96
C ALA A 137 -11.67 -12.14 14.85
N LEU A 138 -11.55 -11.71 16.11
CA LEU A 138 -12.69 -11.60 17.04
C LEU A 138 -13.72 -10.58 16.54
N GLN A 139 -13.25 -9.43 16.04
CA GLN A 139 -14.12 -8.42 15.46
C GLN A 139 -14.86 -8.97 14.22
N ARG A 140 -14.16 -9.70 13.34
CA ARG A 140 -14.77 -10.34 12.16
C ARG A 140 -15.81 -11.39 12.54
N GLN A 141 -15.53 -12.22 13.54
CA GLN A 141 -16.49 -13.20 14.05
C GLN A 141 -17.75 -12.52 14.56
N LYS A 142 -17.59 -11.45 15.34
CA LYS A 142 -18.72 -10.66 15.84
C LYS A 142 -19.53 -10.04 14.69
N GLU A 143 -18.88 -9.49 13.68
CA GLU A 143 -19.57 -8.94 12.50
C GLU A 143 -20.35 -10.00 11.72
N ILE A 144 -19.84 -11.24 11.64
CA ILE A 144 -20.55 -12.37 11.04
C ILE A 144 -21.77 -12.75 11.90
N GLU A 145 -21.61 -12.85 13.22
CA GLU A 145 -22.70 -13.12 14.16
C GLU A 145 -23.79 -12.03 14.11
N ASP A 146 -23.39 -10.77 13.95
CA ASP A 146 -24.27 -9.61 13.82
C ASP A 146 -24.93 -9.52 12.41
N GLY A 147 -24.61 -10.45 11.49
CA GLY A 147 -25.17 -10.50 10.14
C GLY A 147 -24.73 -9.34 9.24
N MET A 148 -23.58 -8.74 9.51
CA MET A 148 -23.04 -7.60 8.75
C MET A 148 -22.39 -8.01 7.41
N TRP A 149 -22.26 -9.31 7.18
CA TRP A 149 -21.68 -9.91 5.98
C TRP A 149 -22.58 -11.06 5.52
N ASP A 150 -22.99 -11.03 4.25
CA ASP A 150 -23.76 -12.13 3.65
C ASP A 150 -22.85 -13.37 3.46
N GLU A 151 -23.41 -14.58 3.63
CA GLU A 151 -22.76 -15.87 3.38
C GLU A 151 -22.30 -16.06 1.92
#